data_AF-A0A7S1IIW7-F1
#
_entry.id   AF-A0A7S1IIW7-F1
#
_cell.length_a   1.000
_cell.length_b   1.000
_cell.length_c   1.000
_cell.angle_alpha   90.00
_cell.angle_beta   90.00
_cell.angle_gamma   90.00
#
_symmetry.space_group_name_H-M   'P 1'
#
loop_
_entity.id
_entity.type
_entity.pdbx_description
1 polymer ?
#
loop_
_entity_poly.entity_id
_entity_poly.type
_entity_poly.pdbx_seq_one_letter_code
_entity_poly.pdbx_strand_id
1 'polypeptide(L)'
;FFDATQCVVLVPPPLPPRTMRITSYVEVSEDELPHASEFLAVLKSFSTETQTRIHSEEILKVAPGVLDAPTAHSHSQGFRNVLLSLDAHPDTGNWNTTAARLKAMFDARARLAATVPGADQVLVNEFLDTFCGVVFGMPGTSVAPYVFMFTHIPEPYQTKARDLLLKRILHFLTLPRPLDCLRSDLFNHAEAFSTLVQMDFVSATGALTTINTLLARPDNRCAAFTMLGKTVELCVDALLQKCDHASLRQLKLTLDSIREPQFEYDINYINENINWRMIIGE
;
A
#
# COMPACT_ATOMS: atom_id res chain seq x y z
N PHE A 1 18.06 71.92 -33.03
CA PHE A 1 17.37 71.62 -31.77
C PHE A 1 16.32 70.56 -32.04
N PHE A 2 16.25 69.53 -31.18
CA PHE A 2 15.42 68.31 -31.18
C PHE A 2 15.88 67.09 -32.00
N ASP A 3 16.65 66.24 -31.31
CA ASP A 3 16.34 64.87 -30.87
C ASP A 3 15.11 64.13 -31.45
N ALA A 4 15.32 62.87 -31.87
CA ALA A 4 14.47 61.71 -31.57
C ALA A 4 14.99 60.45 -32.32
N THR A 5 15.80 59.63 -31.65
CA THR A 5 16.06 58.24 -32.03
C THR A 5 14.77 57.41 -31.98
N GLN A 6 14.25 57.00 -33.15
CA GLN A 6 13.23 55.96 -33.23
C GLN A 6 13.88 54.58 -33.16
N CYS A 7 13.51 53.83 -32.11
CA CYS A 7 13.80 52.41 -31.95
C CYS A 7 12.77 51.61 -32.74
N VAL A 8 13.18 50.90 -33.80
CA VAL A 8 12.32 50.00 -34.57
C VAL A 8 12.38 48.61 -33.94
N VAL A 9 11.27 48.16 -33.35
CA VAL A 9 11.11 46.79 -32.86
C VAL A 9 10.79 45.87 -34.04
N LEU A 10 11.73 44.98 -34.38
CA LEU A 10 11.51 43.91 -35.35
C LEU A 10 10.75 42.76 -34.68
N VAL A 11 9.53 42.50 -35.13
CA VAL A 11 8.75 41.31 -34.74
C VAL A 11 9.24 40.11 -35.56
N PRO A 12 9.68 38.99 -34.95
CA PRO A 12 10.10 37.81 -35.69
C PRO A 12 8.89 37.03 -36.25
N PRO A 13 9.06 36.33 -37.39
CA PRO A 13 7.98 35.58 -38.04
C PRO A 13 7.55 34.34 -37.21
N PRO A 14 6.32 33.84 -37.38
CA PRO A 14 5.82 32.67 -36.65
C PRO A 14 6.55 31.39 -37.08
N LEU A 15 6.91 30.56 -36.09
CA LEU A 15 7.57 29.27 -36.28
C LEU A 15 6.62 28.21 -36.86
N PRO A 16 7.10 27.27 -37.71
CA PRO A 16 6.29 26.20 -38.26
C PRO A 16 5.86 25.17 -37.19
N PRO A 17 4.75 24.43 -37.40
CA PRO A 17 4.23 23.48 -36.42
C PRO A 17 5.21 22.32 -36.21
N ARG A 18 5.58 22.11 -34.95
CA ARG A 18 6.43 20.98 -34.53
C ARG A 18 5.65 19.67 -34.66
N THR A 19 6.09 18.79 -35.56
CA THR A 19 5.61 17.41 -35.62
C THR A 19 6.18 16.64 -34.43
N MET A 20 5.32 16.15 -33.54
CA MET A 20 5.71 15.35 -32.39
C MET A 20 5.94 13.90 -32.84
N ARG A 21 7.16 13.40 -32.69
CA ARG A 21 7.52 12.01 -32.97
C ARG A 21 7.50 11.25 -31.63
N ILE A 22 6.60 10.28 -31.49
CA ILE A 22 6.46 9.48 -30.26
C ILE A 22 6.97 8.07 -30.56
N THR A 23 8.12 7.73 -30.00
CA THR A 23 8.65 6.36 -30.01
C THR A 23 8.28 5.69 -28.69
N SER A 24 7.48 4.64 -28.74
CA SER A 24 7.05 3.86 -27.58
C SER A 24 7.65 2.46 -27.62
N TYR A 25 8.17 2.02 -26.46
CA TYR A 25 8.66 0.67 -26.24
C TYR A 25 7.66 -0.06 -25.35
N VAL A 26 7.27 -1.26 -25.76
CA VAL A 26 6.38 -2.13 -25.00
C VAL A 26 7.14 -3.42 -24.72
N GLU A 27 7.35 -3.70 -23.44
CA GLU A 27 7.93 -4.94 -22.95
C GLU A 27 6.80 -5.93 -22.69
N VAL A 28 6.86 -7.09 -23.34
CA VAL A 28 5.87 -8.16 -23.23
C VAL A 28 6.63 -9.46 -23.02
N SER A 29 6.22 -10.26 -22.04
CA SER A 29 6.78 -11.60 -21.84
C SER A 29 6.29 -12.56 -22.93
N GLU A 30 7.01 -13.66 -23.19
CA GLU A 30 6.68 -14.58 -24.30
C GLU A 30 5.28 -15.21 -24.16
N ASP A 31 4.81 -15.41 -22.93
CA ASP A 31 3.50 -15.94 -22.56
C ASP A 31 2.35 -14.92 -22.75
N GLU A 32 2.65 -13.62 -22.73
CA GLU A 32 1.68 -12.53 -22.92
C GLU A 32 1.55 -12.08 -24.38
N LEU A 33 2.49 -12.50 -25.25
CA LEU A 33 2.56 -12.11 -26.66
C LEU A 33 1.27 -12.34 -27.47
N PRO A 34 0.55 -13.47 -27.32
CA PRO A 34 -0.71 -13.71 -28.04
C PRO A 34 -1.81 -12.71 -27.64
N HIS A 35 -1.83 -12.31 -26.37
CA HIS A 35 -2.84 -11.43 -25.77
C HIS A 35 -2.51 -9.95 -25.97
N ALA A 36 -1.23 -9.60 -26.13
CA ALA A 36 -0.78 -8.23 -26.39
C ALA A 36 -0.97 -7.75 -27.84
N SER A 37 -1.34 -8.66 -28.76
CA SER A 37 -1.48 -8.36 -30.19
C SER A 37 -2.50 -7.27 -30.49
N GLU A 38 -3.64 -7.26 -29.78
CA GLU A 38 -4.71 -6.29 -29.94
C GLU A 38 -4.33 -4.91 -29.37
N PHE A 39 -3.63 -4.89 -28.23
CA PHE A 39 -3.10 -3.68 -27.62
C PHE A 39 -1.98 -3.04 -28.48
N LEU A 40 -1.09 -3.84 -29.05
CA LEU A 40 -0.04 -3.37 -29.97
C LEU A 40 -0.62 -2.83 -31.29
N ALA A 41 -1.73 -3.38 -31.77
CA ALA A 41 -2.44 -2.87 -32.94
C ALA A 41 -3.04 -1.47 -32.67
N VAL A 42 -3.60 -1.26 -31.48
CA VAL A 42 -4.09 0.05 -31.03
C VAL A 42 -2.94 1.05 -30.93
N LEU A 43 -1.80 0.69 -30.34
CA LEU A 43 -0.65 1.60 -30.21
C LEU A 43 -0.04 2.02 -31.57
N LYS A 44 0.01 1.09 -32.54
CA LYS A 44 0.45 1.41 -33.92
C LYS A 44 -0.50 2.35 -34.66
N SER A 45 -1.76 2.45 -34.24
CA SER A 45 -2.70 3.42 -34.81
C SER A 45 -2.42 4.87 -34.37
N PHE A 46 -1.66 5.05 -33.28
CA PHE A 46 -1.32 6.37 -32.71
C PHE A 46 0.12 6.80 -32.97
N SER A 47 0.99 5.93 -33.49
CA SER A 47 2.40 6.24 -33.74
C SER A 47 2.92 5.61 -35.03
N THR A 48 3.76 6.34 -35.77
CA THR A 48 4.34 5.91 -37.04
C THR A 48 5.47 4.89 -36.89
N GLU A 49 6.02 4.69 -35.68
CA GLU A 49 7.08 3.71 -35.39
C GLU A 49 6.88 3.11 -33.98
N THR A 50 6.34 1.88 -33.91
CA THR A 50 6.31 1.08 -32.68
C THR A 50 7.26 -0.11 -32.84
N GLN A 51 8.30 -0.18 -32.00
CA GLN A 51 9.21 -1.33 -31.92
C GLN A 51 8.88 -2.16 -30.69
N THR A 52 8.64 -3.45 -30.87
CA THR A 52 8.39 -4.41 -29.78
C THR A 52 9.71 -5.10 -29.43
N ARG A 53 10.07 -5.14 -28.15
CA ARG A 53 11.27 -5.81 -27.65
C ARG A 53 10.84 -6.96 -26.75
N ILE A 54 11.19 -8.19 -27.15
CA ILE A 54 10.88 -9.42 -26.40
C ILE A 54 12.08 -9.70 -25.50
N HIS A 55 11.82 -9.93 -24.20
CA HIS A 55 12.87 -10.19 -23.24
C HIS A 55 13.13 -11.70 -23.18
N SER A 56 14.32 -12.13 -23.60
CA SER A 56 14.90 -13.42 -23.22
C SER A 56 16.03 -13.14 -22.22
N GLU A 57 16.11 -13.93 -21.14
CA GLU A 57 17.08 -13.78 -20.07
C GLU A 57 18.53 -13.79 -20.59
N GLU A 58 19.21 -12.64 -20.55
CA GLU A 58 20.67 -12.64 -20.49
C GLU A 58 21.20 -11.38 -19.79
N ILE A 59 22.08 -11.64 -18.81
CA ILE A 59 22.72 -10.69 -17.92
C ILE A 59 23.64 -9.77 -18.73
N LEU A 60 23.45 -8.44 -18.66
CA LEU A 60 24.47 -7.50 -19.17
C LEU A 60 24.63 -6.22 -18.35
N LYS A 61 25.86 -6.05 -17.89
CA LYS A 61 26.47 -4.86 -17.27
C LYS A 61 26.28 -3.61 -18.14
N VAL A 62 25.94 -2.47 -17.53
CA VAL A 62 26.06 -1.15 -18.17
C VAL A 62 26.69 -0.12 -17.21
N ALA A 63 27.66 0.61 -17.76
CA ALA A 63 28.50 1.65 -17.15
C ALA A 63 27.73 2.96 -16.87
N PRO A 64 28.29 3.90 -16.08
CA PRO A 64 27.54 5.02 -15.52
C PRO A 64 27.52 6.24 -16.43
N GLY A 65 26.37 6.93 -16.46
CA GLY A 65 26.30 8.36 -16.72
C GLY A 65 25.50 8.77 -17.95
N VAL A 66 24.18 8.91 -17.80
CA VAL A 66 23.38 10.00 -18.39
C VAL A 66 22.26 10.31 -17.38
N LEU A 67 22.15 11.58 -16.98
CA LEU A 67 21.07 12.10 -16.13
C LEU A 67 19.78 12.16 -16.96
N ASP A 68 18.95 11.14 -16.89
CA ASP A 68 17.59 11.16 -17.43
C ASP A 68 16.57 11.48 -16.35
N ALA A 69 15.57 12.30 -16.71
CA ALA A 69 14.44 12.63 -15.87
C ALA A 69 13.75 11.34 -15.39
N PRO A 70 13.38 11.22 -14.11
CA PRO A 70 12.97 9.95 -13.55
C PRO A 70 11.62 9.53 -14.13
N THR A 71 11.64 8.44 -14.90
CA THR A 71 10.45 7.73 -15.41
C THR A 71 9.75 7.02 -14.26
N ALA A 72 8.46 6.67 -14.41
CA ALA A 72 7.67 5.97 -13.38
C ALA A 72 8.34 4.70 -12.82
N HIS A 73 9.18 4.03 -13.63
CA HIS A 73 10.02 2.89 -13.21
C HIS A 73 11.15 3.28 -12.24
N SER A 74 11.76 4.46 -12.39
CA SER A 74 12.78 4.95 -11.45
C SER A 74 12.19 5.32 -10.10
N HIS A 75 10.89 5.63 -10.07
CA HIS A 75 10.22 6.19 -8.92
C HIS A 75 9.76 5.11 -7.93
N SER A 76 9.17 4.02 -8.42
CA SER A 76 8.78 2.87 -7.61
C SER A 76 10.01 2.18 -6.99
N GLN A 77 11.12 2.15 -7.74
CA GLN A 77 12.41 1.66 -7.23
C GLN A 77 12.93 2.49 -6.05
N GLY A 78 12.69 3.80 -6.04
CA GLY A 78 13.03 4.66 -4.91
C GLY A 78 12.31 4.24 -3.63
N PHE A 79 10.98 4.08 -3.70
CA PHE A 79 10.19 3.64 -2.54
C PHE A 79 10.57 2.23 -2.12
N ARG A 80 10.76 1.33 -3.08
CA ARG A 80 11.20 -0.05 -2.82
C ARG A 80 12.52 -0.07 -2.07
N ASN A 81 13.51 0.71 -2.50
CA ASN A 81 14.81 0.77 -1.85
C ASN A 81 14.74 1.36 -0.44
N VAL A 82 13.85 2.33 -0.20
CA VAL A 82 13.62 2.88 1.15
C VAL A 82 12.99 1.81 2.04
N LEU A 83 11.94 1.13 1.58
CA LEU A 83 11.26 0.07 2.34
C LEU A 83 12.20 -1.10 2.62
N LEU A 84 12.90 -1.62 1.61
CA LEU A 84 13.86 -2.72 1.79
C LEU A 84 15.08 -2.32 2.64
N SER A 85 15.38 -1.03 2.75
CA SER A 85 16.44 -0.58 3.66
C SER A 85 16.00 -0.57 5.11
N LEU A 86 14.70 -0.63 5.41
CA LEU A 86 14.22 -0.62 6.79
C LEU A 86 14.73 -1.87 7.51
N ASP A 87 15.62 -1.67 8.48
CA ASP A 87 15.93 -2.72 9.44
C ASP A 87 14.74 -2.81 10.41
N ALA A 88 13.97 -3.89 10.31
CA ALA A 88 12.77 -4.12 11.10
C ALA A 88 13.07 -4.37 12.60
N HIS A 89 14.35 -4.37 13.00
CA HIS A 89 14.76 -4.55 14.39
C HIS A 89 14.71 -3.21 15.19
N PRO A 90 13.89 -3.11 16.25
CA PRO A 90 13.62 -1.84 16.94
C PRO A 90 14.84 -1.22 17.66
N ASP A 91 15.80 -2.03 18.11
CA ASP A 91 16.92 -1.56 18.94
C ASP A 91 18.24 -1.26 18.19
N THR A 92 18.31 -1.52 16.90
CA THR A 92 19.54 -1.36 16.09
C THR A 92 19.32 -0.65 14.76
N GLY A 93 18.06 -0.35 14.43
CA GLY A 93 17.65 -0.06 13.07
C GLY A 93 17.90 1.37 12.61
N ASN A 94 17.96 1.52 11.29
CA ASN A 94 18.05 2.80 10.59
C ASN A 94 16.70 3.54 10.51
N TRP A 95 15.76 3.26 11.42
CA TRP A 95 14.38 3.77 11.44
C TRP A 95 14.28 5.26 11.11
N ASN A 96 14.96 6.10 11.90
CA ASN A 96 14.93 7.56 11.74
C ASN A 96 15.45 7.99 10.36
N THR A 97 16.46 7.30 9.84
CA THR A 97 17.03 7.58 8.52
C THR A 97 16.06 7.17 7.41
N THR A 98 15.43 6.01 7.54
CA THR A 98 14.44 5.49 6.59
C THR A 98 13.18 6.37 6.56
N ALA A 99 12.67 6.77 7.73
CA ALA A 99 11.57 7.72 7.89
C ALA A 99 11.91 9.07 7.23
N ALA A 100 13.10 9.62 7.49
CA ALA A 100 13.53 10.87 6.89
C ALA A 100 13.63 10.79 5.35
N ARG A 101 14.12 9.66 4.82
CA ARG A 101 14.17 9.41 3.37
C ARG A 101 12.78 9.30 2.77
N LEU A 102 11.87 8.57 3.40
CA LEU A 102 10.47 8.45 2.96
C LEU A 102 9.80 9.82 2.91
N LYS A 103 9.92 10.60 3.99
CA LYS A 103 9.39 11.97 4.05
C LYS A 103 9.98 12.85 2.95
N ALA A 104 11.29 12.82 2.75
CA ALA A 104 11.96 13.61 1.72
C ALA A 104 11.47 13.25 0.30
N MET A 105 11.18 11.97 0.04
CA MET A 105 10.60 11.54 -1.24
C MET A 105 9.21 12.12 -1.47
N PHE A 106 8.33 12.07 -0.46
CA PHE A 106 7.02 12.71 -0.54
C PHE A 106 7.13 14.22 -0.71
N ASP A 107 7.99 14.90 0.06
CA ASP A 107 8.18 16.35 -0.03
C ASP A 107 8.75 16.80 -1.38
N ALA A 108 9.68 16.04 -1.97
CA ALA A 108 10.24 16.33 -3.29
C ALA A 108 9.17 16.18 -4.38
N ARG A 109 8.37 15.12 -4.31
CA ARG A 109 7.32 14.85 -5.31
C ARG A 109 6.10 15.73 -5.14
N ALA A 110 5.76 16.14 -3.92
CA ALA A 110 4.71 17.12 -3.67
C ALA A 110 4.99 18.45 -4.40
N ARG A 111 6.26 18.88 -4.44
CA ARG A 111 6.67 20.09 -5.18
C ARG A 111 6.49 19.95 -6.68
N LEU A 112 6.76 18.76 -7.22
CA LEU A 112 6.55 18.47 -8.64
C LEU A 112 5.04 18.36 -8.96
N ALA A 113 4.29 17.69 -8.09
CA ALA A 113 2.85 17.45 -8.23
C ALA A 113 2.02 18.73 -8.13
N ALA A 114 2.49 19.77 -7.43
CA ALA A 114 1.80 21.07 -7.36
C ALA A 114 1.54 21.72 -8.73
N THR A 115 2.24 21.25 -9.78
CA THR A 115 2.11 21.76 -11.15
C THR A 115 1.19 20.92 -12.05
N VAL A 116 0.74 19.74 -11.61
CA VAL A 116 -0.03 18.78 -12.41
C VAL A 116 -1.25 18.27 -11.63
N PRO A 117 -2.48 18.56 -12.08
CA PRO A 117 -3.69 18.02 -11.44
C PRO A 117 -3.67 16.49 -11.35
N GLY A 118 -3.99 15.94 -10.18
CA GLY A 118 -4.06 14.49 -9.94
C GLY A 118 -2.73 13.77 -9.72
N ALA A 119 -1.59 14.48 -9.79
CA ALA A 119 -0.28 13.90 -9.53
C ALA A 119 -0.11 13.41 -8.08
N ASP A 120 -0.87 13.96 -7.14
CA ASP A 120 -0.96 13.52 -5.76
C ASP A 120 -1.56 12.11 -5.63
N GLN A 121 -2.61 11.81 -6.40
CA GLN A 121 -3.21 10.47 -6.43
C GLN A 121 -2.26 9.44 -7.05
N VAL A 122 -1.55 9.82 -8.11
CA VAL A 122 -0.55 8.97 -8.77
C VAL A 122 0.58 8.63 -7.79
N LEU A 123 1.10 9.63 -7.06
CA LEU A 123 2.13 9.44 -6.04
C LEU A 123 1.71 8.45 -4.95
N VAL A 124 0.51 8.62 -4.40
CA VAL A 124 0.00 7.74 -3.34
C VAL A 124 -0.20 6.32 -3.85
N ASN A 125 -0.77 6.16 -5.05
CA ASN A 125 -0.97 4.84 -5.63
C ASN A 125 0.36 4.13 -5.90
N GLU A 126 1.34 4.83 -6.47
CA GLU A 126 2.68 4.27 -6.74
C GLU A 126 3.38 3.82 -5.45
N PHE A 127 3.30 4.64 -4.39
CA PHE A 127 3.81 4.27 -3.08
C PHE A 127 3.10 3.02 -2.55
N LEU A 128 1.77 2.98 -2.59
CA LEU A 128 0.99 1.86 -2.05
C LEU A 128 1.16 0.56 -2.84
N ASP A 129 1.28 0.63 -4.16
CA ASP A 129 1.56 -0.53 -5.00
C ASP A 129 2.92 -1.12 -4.64
N THR A 130 3.92 -0.26 -4.48
CA THR A 130 5.25 -0.65 -4.03
C THR A 130 5.22 -1.21 -2.61
N PHE A 131 4.51 -0.55 -1.70
CA PHE A 131 4.36 -0.95 -0.31
C PHE A 131 3.72 -2.34 -0.21
N CYS A 132 2.57 -2.55 -0.85
CA CYS A 132 1.89 -3.85 -0.85
C CYS A 132 2.79 -4.95 -1.45
N GLY A 133 3.46 -4.67 -2.57
CA GLY A 133 4.31 -5.64 -3.25
C GLY A 133 5.54 -6.06 -2.43
N VAL A 134 6.12 -5.13 -1.66
CA VAL A 134 7.25 -5.43 -0.77
C VAL A 134 6.74 -6.06 0.52
N VAL A 135 5.88 -5.35 1.25
CA VAL A 135 5.55 -5.64 2.65
C VAL A 135 4.73 -6.92 2.78
N PHE A 136 3.71 -7.09 1.93
CA PHE A 136 2.89 -8.32 1.98
C PHE A 136 3.56 -9.51 1.31
N GLY A 137 4.63 -9.30 0.55
CA GLY A 137 5.45 -10.34 -0.05
C GLY A 137 6.55 -10.92 0.86
N MET A 138 6.75 -10.39 2.08
CA MET A 138 7.76 -10.89 3.03
C MET A 138 7.17 -11.97 3.95
N PRO A 139 7.45 -13.27 3.73
CA PRO A 139 6.98 -14.31 4.64
C PRO A 139 7.74 -14.24 5.97
N GLY A 140 7.00 -14.41 7.08
CA GLY A 140 7.58 -14.56 8.41
C GLY A 140 8.24 -13.30 9.00
N THR A 141 8.08 -12.14 8.37
CA THR A 141 8.59 -10.86 8.88
C THR A 141 7.43 -10.01 9.37
N SER A 142 7.57 -9.38 10.54
CA SER A 142 6.54 -8.44 11.03
C SER A 142 6.40 -7.27 10.07
N VAL A 143 5.15 -6.96 9.71
CA VAL A 143 4.83 -5.81 8.86
C VAL A 143 4.62 -4.52 9.66
N ALA A 144 4.49 -4.63 10.99
CA ALA A 144 4.17 -3.50 11.86
C ALA A 144 5.16 -2.32 11.70
N PRO A 145 6.50 -2.52 11.65
CA PRO A 145 7.44 -1.42 11.42
C PRO A 145 7.17 -0.67 10.12
N TYR A 146 6.79 -1.37 9.06
CA TYR A 146 6.49 -0.75 7.77
C TYR A 146 5.20 0.06 7.82
N VAL A 147 4.18 -0.41 8.55
CA VAL A 147 2.93 0.35 8.74
C VAL A 147 3.17 1.58 9.61
N PHE A 148 3.99 1.49 10.66
CA PHE A 148 4.38 2.63 11.49
C PHE A 148 5.08 3.76 10.70
N MET A 149 5.74 3.44 9.57
CA MET A 149 6.31 4.47 8.68
C MET A 149 5.27 5.46 8.15
N PHE A 150 3.98 5.09 8.13
CA PHE A 150 2.92 5.99 7.69
C PHE A 150 2.86 7.26 8.55
N THR A 151 3.24 7.20 9.84
CA THR A 151 3.31 8.38 10.72
C THR A 151 4.27 9.47 10.23
N HIS A 152 5.23 9.10 9.37
CA HIS A 152 6.23 10.01 8.81
C HIS A 152 5.90 10.51 7.40
N ILE A 153 4.82 9.99 6.79
CA ILE A 153 4.31 10.51 5.52
C ILE A 153 3.67 11.89 5.80
N PRO A 154 3.99 12.94 5.02
CA PRO A 154 3.38 14.25 5.20
C PRO A 154 1.91 14.26 4.78
N GLU A 155 1.10 15.07 5.45
CA GLU A 155 -0.28 15.34 5.00
C GLU A 155 -0.29 16.17 3.70
N PRO A 156 -1.31 16.00 2.83
CA PRO A 156 -2.50 15.13 2.96
C PRO A 156 -2.26 13.68 2.49
N TYR A 157 -1.03 13.30 2.14
CA TYR A 157 -0.73 12.01 1.54
C TYR A 157 -0.87 10.86 2.54
N GLN A 158 -0.57 11.11 3.82
CA GLN A 158 -0.72 10.12 4.88
C GLN A 158 -2.17 9.63 4.98
N THR A 159 -3.12 10.56 5.12
CA THR A 159 -4.55 10.23 5.22
C THR A 159 -5.02 9.44 3.98
N LYS A 160 -4.65 9.90 2.77
CA LYS A 160 -5.00 9.19 1.52
C LYS A 160 -4.40 7.78 1.44
N ALA A 161 -3.12 7.65 1.77
CA ALA A 161 -2.41 6.38 1.73
C ALA A 161 -3.00 5.39 2.75
N ARG A 162 -3.28 5.86 3.97
CA ARG A 162 -3.92 5.07 5.03
C ARG A 162 -5.28 4.53 4.58
N ASP A 163 -6.16 5.39 4.07
CA ASP A 163 -7.52 5.00 3.70
C ASP A 163 -7.51 3.97 2.55
N LEU A 164 -6.63 4.16 1.56
CA LEU A 164 -6.45 3.22 0.46
C LEU A 164 -5.79 1.91 0.91
N LEU A 165 -4.83 1.95 1.83
CA LEU A 165 -4.23 0.75 2.42
C LEU A 165 -5.29 -0.05 3.17
N LEU A 166 -6.07 0.60 4.03
CA LEU A 166 -7.17 -0.04 4.77
C LEU A 166 -8.15 -0.70 3.81
N LYS A 167 -8.54 -0.01 2.74
CA LYS A 167 -9.41 -0.57 1.70
C LYS A 167 -8.81 -1.83 1.06
N ARG A 168 -7.51 -1.83 0.74
CA ARG A 168 -6.82 -3.00 0.15
C ARG A 168 -6.76 -4.17 1.13
N ILE A 169 -6.41 -3.90 2.39
CA ILE A 169 -6.36 -4.91 3.46
C ILE A 169 -7.73 -5.55 3.66
N LEU A 170 -8.77 -4.74 3.84
CA LEU A 170 -10.13 -5.25 4.03
C LEU A 170 -10.66 -5.96 2.78
N HIS A 171 -10.36 -5.46 1.58
CA HIS A 171 -10.71 -6.17 0.36
C HIS A 171 -10.12 -7.58 0.35
N PHE A 172 -8.85 -7.74 0.71
CA PHE A 172 -8.21 -9.05 0.81
C PHE A 172 -8.84 -9.90 1.94
N LEU A 173 -8.94 -9.40 3.17
CA LEU A 173 -9.42 -10.18 4.32
C LEU A 173 -10.91 -10.55 4.26
N THR A 174 -11.71 -9.83 3.46
CA THR A 174 -13.14 -10.12 3.27
C THR A 174 -13.44 -11.12 2.16
N LEU A 175 -12.44 -11.56 1.38
CA LEU A 175 -12.66 -12.59 0.36
C LEU A 175 -13.13 -13.91 1.01
N PRO A 176 -14.12 -14.61 0.43
CA PRO A 176 -14.61 -15.88 0.94
C PRO A 176 -13.52 -16.95 0.80
N ARG A 177 -13.31 -17.75 1.84
CA ARG A 177 -12.28 -18.80 1.91
C ARG A 177 -12.78 -20.05 2.65
N PRO A 178 -12.21 -21.23 2.36
CA PRO A 178 -12.38 -22.41 3.20
C PRO A 178 -11.94 -22.18 4.65
N LEU A 179 -12.44 -23.00 5.58
CA LEU A 179 -12.10 -22.90 7.00
C LEU A 179 -10.63 -23.27 7.29
N ASP A 180 -10.04 -24.12 6.45
CA ASP A 180 -8.68 -24.65 6.52
C ASP A 180 -7.69 -23.86 5.64
N CYS A 181 -8.04 -22.61 5.30
CA CYS A 181 -7.18 -21.73 4.53
C CYS A 181 -5.82 -21.52 5.20
N LEU A 182 -4.75 -21.39 4.39
CA LEU A 182 -3.41 -21.13 4.92
C LEU A 182 -3.36 -19.76 5.62
N ARG A 183 -3.16 -19.78 6.93
CA ARG A 183 -3.11 -18.56 7.74
C ARG A 183 -1.87 -17.72 7.46
N SER A 184 -0.79 -18.33 6.96
CA SER A 184 0.41 -17.65 6.50
C SER A 184 0.09 -16.51 5.53
N ASP A 185 -0.91 -16.71 4.67
CA ASP A 185 -1.27 -15.79 3.61
C ASP A 185 -2.07 -14.59 4.15
N LEU A 186 -2.62 -14.75 5.36
CA LEU A 186 -3.47 -13.76 6.03
C LEU A 186 -2.69 -12.92 7.04
N PHE A 187 -1.62 -13.45 7.64
CA PHE A 187 -0.95 -12.82 8.77
C PHE A 187 -0.46 -11.41 8.48
N ASN A 188 0.19 -11.18 7.34
CA ASN A 188 0.71 -9.86 6.99
C ASN A 188 -0.42 -8.83 6.85
N HIS A 189 -1.57 -9.22 6.29
CA HIS A 189 -2.72 -8.33 6.17
C HIS A 189 -3.42 -8.09 7.52
N ALA A 190 -3.54 -9.14 8.34
CA ALA A 190 -4.11 -9.07 9.68
C ALA A 190 -3.25 -8.19 10.62
N GLU A 191 -1.94 -8.39 10.63
CA GLU A 191 -1.01 -7.57 11.42
C GLU A 191 -1.04 -6.12 10.94
N ALA A 192 -1.04 -5.85 9.63
CA ALA A 192 -1.17 -4.48 9.15
C ALA A 192 -2.48 -3.81 9.59
N PHE A 193 -3.60 -4.53 9.55
CA PHE A 193 -4.87 -4.02 10.08
C PHE A 193 -4.76 -3.68 11.57
N SER A 194 -4.22 -4.61 12.37
CA SER A 194 -4.06 -4.42 13.81
C SER A 194 -3.10 -3.27 14.14
N THR A 195 -2.02 -3.09 13.39
CA THR A 195 -1.13 -1.93 13.54
C THR A 195 -1.85 -0.62 13.21
N LEU A 196 -2.73 -0.59 12.20
CA LEU A 196 -3.56 0.60 11.95
C LEU A 196 -4.53 0.88 13.11
N VAL A 197 -5.05 -0.14 13.79
CA VAL A 197 -5.85 0.03 15.02
C VAL A 197 -4.99 0.57 16.16
N GLN A 198 -3.80 0.00 16.35
CA GLN A 198 -2.84 0.41 17.38
C GLN A 198 -2.44 1.89 17.25
N MET A 199 -2.33 2.37 16.01
CA MET A 199 -1.98 3.75 15.68
C MET A 199 -3.18 4.72 15.70
N ASP A 200 -4.38 4.27 16.10
CA ASP A 200 -5.64 5.03 16.03
C ASP A 200 -6.00 5.52 14.62
N PHE A 201 -5.44 4.89 13.60
CA PHE A 201 -5.80 5.09 12.18
C PHE A 201 -7.10 4.36 11.83
N VAL A 202 -7.44 3.32 12.58
CA VAL A 202 -8.74 2.67 12.63
C VAL A 202 -9.21 2.69 14.08
N SER A 203 -10.45 3.12 14.33
CA SER A 203 -10.97 3.11 15.71
C SER A 203 -11.13 1.67 16.21
N ALA A 204 -10.81 1.44 17.48
CA ALA A 204 -10.99 0.14 18.14
C ALA A 204 -12.42 -0.39 17.99
N THR A 205 -13.43 0.48 18.16
CA THR A 205 -14.85 0.15 17.98
C THR A 205 -15.18 -0.25 16.54
N GLY A 206 -14.65 0.49 15.55
CA GLY A 206 -14.84 0.18 14.13
C GLY A 206 -14.19 -1.14 13.74
N ALA A 207 -13.00 -1.41 14.30
CA ALA A 207 -12.30 -2.66 14.11
C ALA A 207 -13.08 -3.85 14.69
N LEU A 208 -13.54 -3.74 15.94
CA LEU A 208 -14.32 -4.78 16.60
C LEU A 208 -15.63 -5.08 15.84
N THR A 209 -16.31 -4.05 15.36
CA THR A 209 -17.54 -4.19 14.54
C THR A 209 -17.26 -4.94 13.25
N THR A 210 -16.16 -4.59 12.57
CA THR A 210 -15.73 -5.25 11.32
C THR A 210 -15.42 -6.72 11.57
N ILE A 211 -14.64 -7.02 12.62
CA ILE A 211 -14.28 -8.40 13.02
C ILE A 211 -15.54 -9.22 13.31
N ASN A 212 -16.46 -8.70 14.14
CA ASN A 212 -17.71 -9.38 14.47
C ASN A 212 -18.55 -9.70 13.22
N THR A 213 -18.61 -8.76 12.28
CA THR A 213 -19.33 -8.95 11.01
C THR A 213 -18.72 -10.09 10.18
N LEU A 214 -17.39 -10.22 10.17
CA LEU A 214 -16.72 -11.32 9.48
C LEU A 214 -16.85 -12.66 10.22
N LEU A 215 -16.81 -12.67 11.56
CA LEU A 215 -17.00 -13.90 12.35
C LEU A 215 -18.39 -14.52 12.17
N ALA A 216 -19.42 -13.68 11.97
CA ALA A 216 -20.78 -14.11 11.72
C ALA A 216 -20.93 -14.90 10.40
N ARG A 217 -19.97 -14.76 9.47
CA ARG A 217 -19.99 -15.37 8.14
C ARG A 217 -19.03 -16.57 8.07
N PRO A 218 -19.52 -17.81 7.89
CA PRO A 218 -18.66 -19.00 7.90
C PRO A 218 -17.50 -18.95 6.89
N ASP A 219 -17.75 -18.41 5.70
CA ASP A 219 -16.78 -18.21 4.61
C ASP A 219 -15.71 -17.16 4.91
N ASN A 220 -15.84 -16.39 6.00
CA ASN A 220 -14.87 -15.38 6.42
C ASN A 220 -14.15 -15.72 7.72
N ARG A 221 -14.56 -16.77 8.45
CA ARG A 221 -14.06 -17.06 9.80
C ARG A 221 -12.55 -17.26 9.87
N CYS A 222 -11.94 -17.96 8.90
CA CYS A 222 -10.48 -18.15 8.85
C CYS A 222 -9.72 -16.80 8.91
N ALA A 223 -10.14 -15.83 8.08
CA ALA A 223 -9.58 -14.49 8.07
C ALA A 223 -9.97 -13.67 9.31
N ALA A 224 -11.21 -13.79 9.77
CA ALA A 224 -11.71 -13.06 10.93
C ALA A 224 -10.99 -13.45 12.23
N PHE A 225 -10.77 -14.74 12.46
CA PHE A 225 -10.00 -15.24 13.61
C PHE A 225 -8.55 -14.79 13.54
N THR A 226 -7.92 -14.86 12.36
CA THR A 226 -6.54 -14.39 12.19
C THR A 226 -6.43 -12.89 12.47
N MET A 227 -7.38 -12.09 11.97
CA MET A 227 -7.46 -10.65 12.21
C MET A 227 -7.74 -10.31 13.68
N LEU A 228 -8.65 -11.04 14.33
CA LEU A 228 -8.96 -10.85 15.75
C LEU A 228 -7.78 -11.24 16.64
N GLY A 229 -7.14 -12.38 16.40
CA GLY A 229 -5.98 -12.84 17.14
C GLY A 229 -4.88 -11.79 17.15
N LYS A 230 -4.52 -11.25 15.97
CA LYS A 230 -3.53 -10.16 15.86
C LYS A 230 -3.99 -8.86 16.50
N THR A 231 -5.27 -8.53 16.43
CA THR A 231 -5.80 -7.30 17.03
C THR A 231 -5.80 -7.39 18.55
N VAL A 232 -6.08 -8.56 19.12
CA VAL A 232 -5.98 -8.77 20.56
C VAL A 232 -4.53 -8.76 21.01
N GLU A 233 -3.63 -9.43 20.28
CA GLU A 233 -2.19 -9.45 20.56
C GLU A 233 -1.59 -8.03 20.63
N LEU A 234 -1.95 -7.14 19.71
CA LEU A 234 -1.36 -5.80 19.61
C LEU A 234 -2.19 -4.69 20.27
N CYS A 235 -3.49 -4.89 20.48
CA CYS A 235 -4.43 -3.81 20.81
C CYS A 235 -5.42 -4.16 21.92
N VAL A 236 -5.18 -5.19 22.74
CA VAL A 236 -6.10 -5.57 23.83
C VAL A 236 -6.44 -4.38 24.73
N ASP A 237 -5.46 -3.59 25.15
CA ASP A 237 -5.70 -2.42 26.01
C ASP A 237 -6.63 -1.39 25.33
N ALA A 238 -6.41 -1.13 24.05
CA ALA A 238 -7.26 -0.21 23.28
C ALA A 238 -8.68 -0.75 23.13
N LEU A 239 -8.85 -2.07 22.92
CA LEU A 239 -10.18 -2.70 22.88
C LEU A 239 -10.89 -2.56 24.23
N LEU A 240 -10.20 -2.84 25.34
CA LEU A 240 -10.80 -2.80 26.68
C LEU A 240 -11.13 -1.37 27.14
N GLN A 241 -10.32 -0.38 26.75
CA GLN A 241 -10.51 1.00 27.17
C GLN A 241 -11.49 1.77 26.28
N LYS A 242 -11.56 1.45 24.98
CA LYS A 242 -12.29 2.28 23.99
C LYS A 242 -13.58 1.63 23.48
N CYS A 243 -13.74 0.30 23.60
CA CYS A 243 -14.99 -0.36 23.21
C CYS A 243 -15.98 -0.40 24.38
N ASP A 244 -17.26 -0.25 24.08
CA ASP A 244 -18.31 -0.40 25.08
C ASP A 244 -18.52 -1.88 25.45
N HIS A 245 -19.03 -2.11 26.67
CA HIS A 245 -19.29 -3.46 27.19
C HIS A 245 -20.28 -4.27 26.34
N ALA A 246 -21.23 -3.63 25.64
CA ALA A 246 -22.20 -4.35 24.82
C ALA A 246 -21.53 -4.93 23.57
N SER A 247 -20.66 -4.16 22.91
CA SER A 247 -19.86 -4.61 21.77
C SER A 247 -18.90 -5.76 22.15
N LEU A 248 -18.24 -5.67 23.30
CA LEU A 248 -17.36 -6.73 23.81
C LEU A 248 -18.14 -8.00 24.18
N ARG A 249 -19.31 -7.85 24.82
CA ARG A 249 -20.21 -8.99 25.11
C ARG A 249 -20.71 -9.65 23.82
N GLN A 250 -21.03 -8.87 22.80
CA GLN A 250 -21.44 -9.40 21.50
C GLN A 250 -20.32 -10.20 20.83
N LEU A 251 -19.05 -9.75 20.93
CA LEU A 251 -17.91 -10.54 20.48
C LEU A 251 -17.85 -11.87 21.24
N LYS A 252 -17.95 -11.85 22.57
CA LYS A 252 -17.92 -13.09 23.38
C LYS A 252 -19.02 -14.07 22.98
N LEU A 253 -20.26 -13.60 22.85
CA LEU A 253 -21.38 -14.42 22.39
C LEU A 253 -21.15 -15.01 20.99
N THR A 254 -20.54 -14.22 20.10
CA THR A 254 -20.20 -14.68 18.75
C THR A 254 -19.16 -15.81 18.81
N LEU A 255 -18.07 -15.63 19.59
CA LEU A 255 -17.06 -16.66 19.80
C LEU A 255 -17.67 -17.93 20.43
N ASP A 256 -18.53 -17.75 21.44
CA ASP A 256 -19.22 -18.84 22.12
C ASP A 256 -20.25 -19.55 21.25
N SER A 257 -20.63 -19.01 20.09
CA SER A 257 -21.54 -19.67 19.15
C SER A 257 -20.81 -20.56 18.13
N ILE A 258 -19.51 -20.35 17.94
CA ILE A 258 -18.68 -21.05 16.97
C ILE A 258 -18.27 -22.40 17.59
N ARG A 259 -18.40 -23.48 16.81
CA ARG A 259 -18.25 -24.88 17.28
C ARG A 259 -17.28 -25.68 16.42
N GLU A 260 -16.78 -25.06 15.35
CA GLU A 260 -15.79 -25.64 14.45
C GLU A 260 -14.49 -25.92 15.20
N PRO A 261 -14.02 -27.18 15.25
CA PRO A 261 -12.83 -27.55 16.01
C PRO A 261 -11.55 -26.85 15.50
N GLN A 262 -11.54 -26.41 14.24
CA GLN A 262 -10.43 -25.66 13.64
C GLN A 262 -10.13 -24.34 14.34
N PHE A 263 -11.08 -23.79 15.11
CA PHE A 263 -10.95 -22.52 15.81
C PHE A 263 -10.82 -22.65 17.33
N GLU A 264 -10.75 -23.89 17.86
CA GLU A 264 -10.65 -24.11 19.30
C GLU A 264 -9.42 -23.43 19.91
N TYR A 265 -8.25 -23.56 19.24
CA TYR A 265 -7.03 -22.89 19.64
C TYR A 265 -7.19 -21.35 19.64
N ASP A 266 -7.79 -20.78 18.60
CA ASP A 266 -7.97 -19.34 18.47
C ASP A 266 -8.89 -18.77 19.54
N ILE A 267 -10.02 -19.46 19.78
CA ILE A 267 -10.98 -19.09 20.81
C ILE A 267 -10.29 -19.08 22.18
N ASN A 268 -9.51 -20.13 22.50
CA ASN A 268 -8.76 -20.18 23.75
C ASN A 268 -7.73 -19.05 23.86
N TYR A 269 -6.93 -18.83 22.81
CA TYR A 269 -5.96 -17.74 22.77
C TYR A 269 -6.61 -16.36 22.97
N ILE A 270 -7.72 -16.09 22.28
CA ILE A 270 -8.46 -14.83 22.41
C ILE A 270 -9.03 -14.68 23.83
N ASN A 271 -9.58 -15.76 24.39
CA ASN A 271 -10.16 -15.75 25.75
C ASN A 271 -9.12 -15.45 26.83
N GLU A 272 -7.93 -16.04 26.70
CA GLU A 272 -6.81 -15.81 27.62
C GLU A 272 -6.30 -14.38 27.57
N ASN A 273 -6.19 -13.78 26.38
CA ASN A 273 -5.69 -12.42 26.24
C ASN A 273 -6.70 -11.35 26.67
N ILE A 274 -8.00 -11.48 26.34
CA ILE A 274 -9.01 -10.47 26.69
C ILE A 274 -9.37 -10.48 28.18
N ASN A 275 -9.19 -11.61 28.87
CA ASN A 275 -9.57 -11.81 30.27
C ASN A 275 -11.02 -11.34 30.57
N TRP A 276 -11.99 -12.01 29.93
CA TRP A 276 -13.42 -11.66 29.97
C TRP A 276 -14.03 -11.46 31.36
N ARG A 277 -13.44 -12.06 32.41
CA ARG A 277 -13.91 -11.90 33.80
C ARG A 277 -13.98 -10.43 34.24
N MET A 278 -13.03 -9.62 33.79
CA MET A 278 -12.97 -8.18 34.09
C MET A 278 -14.11 -7.38 33.42
N ILE A 279 -14.80 -7.96 32.43
CA ILE A 279 -15.76 -7.26 31.55
C ILE A 279 -17.20 -7.73 31.81
N ILE A 280 -17.38 -9.03 32.08
CA ILE A 280 -18.70 -9.68 32.15
C ILE A 280 -19.09 -10.01 33.61
N GLY A 281 -18.14 -9.99 34.55
CA GLY A 281 -18.41 -10.18 35.98
C GLY A 281 -18.78 -11.61 36.37
N GLU A 282 -18.28 -12.61 35.63
CA GLU A 282 -18.34 -14.03 36.01
C GLU A 282 -17.11 -14.48 36.80
#